data_AF-A0A7W9YM75-F1
#
_entry.id   AF-A0A7W9YM75-F1
#
_cell.length_a   1.000
_cell.length_b   1.000
_cell.length_c   1.000
_cell.angle_alpha   90.00
_cell.angle_beta   90.00
_cell.angle_gamma   90.00
#
_symmetry.space_group_name_H-M   'P 1'
#
loop_
_entity.id
_entity.type
_entity.pdbx_description
1 polymer ?
#
loop_
_entity_poly.entity_id
_entity_poly.type
_entity_poly.pdbx_seq_one_letter_code
_entity_poly.pdbx_strand_id
1 'polypeptide(L)'
;MPHLTDDDVLRLARSPGGTRDALQGLRAHLQACASCSARVAGTERLASVLKGAEAEVRPPSFDELVAPALAAQQAPDAGGGARALSAAGAARLVAALLLRQARQVPIALWPLTGLGLAALLAFVWRVPDPVFGALAFGLGVTLLTVGAALVVCSPRRSPGAEMMHAMRVGPAVVWLVRLAFVTGAVLAASAGASVAAAVLSGAPQDAAALIASWLGPALLGTALTAFGTVWRAPAVGAAMGLGSWLMSVAIALNGGWIGALPGPVSATIGPLWTTTPPNLVLTAVILAAAVWLVSRPDRSLAAD
;
A
#
# COMPACT_ATOMS: atom_id res chain seq x y z
N MET A 1 8.00 -37.23 -20.12
CA MET A 1 7.60 -36.07 -19.30
C MET A 1 8.82 -35.22 -19.04
N PRO A 2 8.76 -33.89 -19.23
CA PRO A 2 9.85 -33.00 -18.83
C PRO A 2 10.05 -33.05 -17.32
N HIS A 3 11.31 -33.02 -16.86
CA HIS A 3 11.65 -32.98 -15.43
C HIS A 3 11.35 -31.60 -14.83
N LEU A 4 11.15 -31.56 -13.51
CA LEU A 4 11.04 -30.32 -12.76
C LEU A 4 12.33 -29.49 -12.85
N THR A 5 12.16 -28.17 -12.88
CA THR A 5 13.27 -27.22 -12.80
C THR A 5 13.87 -27.22 -11.40
N ASP A 6 15.12 -26.74 -11.27
CA ASP A 6 15.81 -26.66 -9.98
C ASP A 6 15.06 -25.74 -8.99
N ASP A 7 14.45 -24.68 -9.49
CA ASP A 7 13.61 -23.77 -8.69
C ASP A 7 12.37 -24.46 -8.14
N ASP A 8 11.72 -25.33 -8.92
CA ASP A 8 10.57 -26.11 -8.46
C ASP A 8 10.97 -27.11 -7.38
N VAL A 9 12.13 -27.79 -7.56
CA VAL A 9 12.70 -28.71 -6.57
C VAL A 9 13.01 -27.98 -5.26
N LEU A 10 13.65 -26.81 -5.33
CA LEU A 10 13.98 -25.99 -4.16
C LEU A 10 12.73 -25.42 -3.47
N ARG A 11 11.68 -25.09 -4.22
CA ARG A 11 10.41 -24.60 -3.69
C ARG A 11 9.65 -25.70 -2.95
N LEU A 12 9.62 -26.91 -3.51
CA LEU A 12 9.00 -28.08 -2.89
C LEU A 12 9.71 -28.49 -1.61
N ALA A 13 11.04 -28.51 -1.61
CA ALA A 13 11.84 -28.86 -0.43
C ALA A 13 11.71 -27.84 0.72
N ARG A 14 11.43 -26.55 0.43
CA ARG A 14 11.33 -25.49 1.44
C ARG A 14 9.95 -25.33 2.08
N SER A 15 8.88 -25.78 1.45
CA SER A 15 7.52 -25.52 1.92
C SER A 15 6.61 -26.73 1.68
N PRO A 16 6.59 -27.69 2.62
CA PRO A 16 5.64 -28.81 2.55
C PRO A 16 4.16 -28.36 2.61
N GLY A 17 3.90 -27.11 3.04
CA GLY A 17 2.56 -26.52 3.22
C GLY A 17 2.20 -25.34 2.31
N GLY A 18 2.84 -25.16 1.15
CA GLY A 18 2.46 -24.11 0.18
C GLY A 18 1.01 -24.22 -0.33
N THR A 19 0.55 -23.21 -1.09
CA THR A 19 -0.80 -23.12 -1.65
C THR A 19 -1.24 -24.43 -2.34
N ARG A 20 -2.35 -25.01 -1.86
CA ARG A 20 -2.77 -26.40 -2.13
C ARG A 20 -2.82 -26.75 -3.62
N ASP A 21 -3.28 -25.83 -4.47
CA ASP A 21 -3.55 -26.11 -5.88
C ASP A 21 -2.26 -26.20 -6.72
N ALA A 22 -1.31 -25.28 -6.51
CA ALA A 22 -0.03 -25.31 -7.22
C ALA A 22 0.84 -26.51 -6.81
N LEU A 23 0.71 -26.94 -5.55
CA LEU A 23 1.41 -28.13 -5.05
C LEU A 23 0.76 -29.44 -5.52
N GLN A 24 -0.51 -29.46 -5.88
CA GLN A 24 -1.20 -30.69 -6.28
C GLN A 24 -0.65 -31.24 -7.60
N GLY A 25 -0.46 -30.37 -8.60
CA GLY A 25 0.15 -30.77 -9.88
C GLY A 25 1.60 -31.25 -9.72
N LEU A 26 2.37 -30.59 -8.87
CA LEU A 26 3.75 -30.98 -8.56
C LEU A 26 3.82 -32.32 -7.80
N ARG A 27 2.91 -32.57 -6.85
CA ARG A 27 2.83 -33.85 -6.13
C ARG A 27 2.50 -35.01 -7.05
N ALA A 28 1.55 -34.84 -7.97
CA ALA A 28 1.24 -35.85 -8.98
C ALA A 28 2.46 -36.15 -9.86
N HIS A 29 3.23 -35.13 -10.23
CA HIS A 29 4.50 -35.33 -10.96
C HIS A 29 5.53 -36.12 -10.13
N LEU A 30 5.72 -35.81 -8.85
CA LEU A 30 6.66 -36.54 -7.98
C LEU A 30 6.28 -38.02 -7.80
N GLN A 31 4.99 -38.34 -7.84
CA GLN A 31 4.50 -39.74 -7.83
C GLN A 31 4.80 -40.46 -9.15
N ALA A 32 4.78 -39.75 -10.27
CA ALA A 32 5.03 -40.30 -11.60
C ALA A 32 6.52 -40.33 -12.00
N CYS A 33 7.37 -39.48 -11.41
CA CYS A 33 8.75 -39.29 -11.81
C CYS A 33 9.75 -39.55 -10.66
N ALA A 34 10.31 -40.76 -10.64
CA ALA A 34 11.25 -41.20 -9.62
C ALA A 34 12.55 -40.37 -9.52
N SER A 35 13.02 -39.79 -10.63
CA SER A 35 14.22 -38.94 -10.59
C SER A 35 13.96 -37.60 -9.89
N CYS A 36 12.79 -36.98 -10.13
CA CYS A 36 12.41 -35.73 -9.47
C CYS A 36 12.13 -35.95 -7.97
N SER A 37 11.52 -37.07 -7.58
CA SER A 37 11.33 -37.41 -6.17
C SER A 37 12.67 -37.65 -5.45
N ALA A 38 13.61 -38.33 -6.10
CA ALA A 38 14.96 -38.51 -5.55
C ALA A 38 15.71 -37.19 -5.37
N ARG A 39 15.56 -36.25 -6.31
CA ARG A 39 16.16 -34.90 -6.22
C ARG A 39 15.59 -34.11 -5.04
N VAL A 40 14.26 -34.05 -4.90
CA VAL A 40 13.60 -33.38 -3.76
C VAL A 40 14.04 -34.00 -2.43
N ALA A 41 14.01 -35.32 -2.31
CA ALA A 41 14.46 -36.02 -1.10
C ALA A 41 15.96 -35.83 -0.81
N GLY A 42 16.78 -35.62 -1.84
CA GLY A 42 18.19 -35.25 -1.71
C GLY A 42 18.37 -33.84 -1.16
N THR A 43 17.61 -32.88 -1.68
CA THR A 43 17.60 -31.49 -1.19
C THR A 43 17.07 -31.39 0.24
N GLU A 44 16.02 -32.11 0.59
CA GLU A 44 15.50 -32.20 1.97
C GLU A 44 16.54 -32.78 2.93
N ARG A 45 17.24 -33.86 2.52
CA ARG A 45 18.34 -34.43 3.31
C ARG A 45 19.47 -33.43 3.48
N LEU A 46 19.91 -32.76 2.43
CA LEU A 46 20.94 -31.73 2.52
C LEU A 46 20.52 -30.61 3.46
N ALA A 47 19.27 -30.12 3.36
CA ALA A 47 18.73 -29.11 4.26
C ALA A 47 18.69 -29.60 5.71
N SER A 48 18.32 -30.86 5.96
CA SER A 48 18.32 -31.45 7.30
C SER A 48 19.72 -31.58 7.89
N VAL A 49 20.70 -31.97 7.06
CA VAL A 49 22.12 -32.07 7.46
C VAL A 49 22.68 -30.70 7.75
N LEU A 50 22.43 -29.71 6.88
CA LEU A 50 22.84 -28.32 7.11
C LEU A 50 22.22 -27.77 8.40
N LYS A 51 20.94 -28.05 8.67
CA LYS A 51 20.26 -27.65 9.91
C LYS A 51 20.83 -28.34 11.16
N GLY A 52 21.34 -29.56 11.04
CA GLY A 52 22.01 -30.28 12.13
C GLY A 52 23.49 -29.95 12.29
N ALA A 53 24.14 -29.49 11.21
CA ALA A 53 25.55 -29.10 11.17
C ALA A 53 25.77 -27.60 11.42
N GLU A 54 24.72 -26.78 11.29
CA GLU A 54 24.63 -25.50 11.98
C GLU A 54 24.78 -25.81 13.46
N ALA A 55 26.00 -25.64 13.97
CA ALA A 55 26.20 -25.49 15.40
C ALA A 55 25.14 -24.49 15.86
N GLU A 56 24.52 -24.77 17.00
CA GLU A 56 23.63 -23.84 17.66
C GLU A 56 24.49 -22.65 18.13
N VAL A 57 24.95 -21.85 17.16
CA VAL A 57 25.55 -20.55 17.36
C VAL A 57 24.38 -19.73 17.80
N ARG A 58 24.09 -19.83 19.09
CA ARG A 58 23.13 -18.99 19.76
C ARG A 58 23.62 -17.58 19.45
N PRO A 59 22.95 -16.84 18.56
CA PRO A 59 23.38 -15.49 18.29
C PRO A 59 23.41 -14.81 19.65
N PRO A 60 24.50 -14.11 19.99
CA PRO A 60 24.60 -13.44 21.27
C PRO A 60 23.33 -12.63 21.48
N SER A 61 22.77 -12.77 22.67
CA SER A 61 21.46 -12.22 22.98
C SER A 61 21.45 -10.72 22.69
N PHE A 62 20.28 -10.16 22.39
CA PHE A 62 20.14 -8.71 22.22
C PHE A 62 20.76 -7.95 23.40
N ASP A 63 20.65 -8.51 24.62
CA ASP A 63 21.21 -7.97 25.84
C ASP A 63 22.75 -8.01 25.89
N GLU A 64 23.39 -8.92 25.16
CA GLU A 64 24.86 -9.00 25.10
C GLU A 64 25.46 -8.04 24.06
N LEU A 65 24.82 -7.88 22.90
CA LEU A 65 25.36 -7.02 21.84
C LEU A 65 24.85 -5.59 21.89
N VAL A 66 23.56 -5.41 22.16
CA VAL A 66 22.87 -4.15 21.91
C VAL A 66 22.62 -3.38 23.20
N ALA A 67 22.29 -4.06 24.31
CA ALA A 67 22.06 -3.38 25.58
C ALA A 67 23.30 -2.61 26.09
N PRO A 68 24.56 -3.07 25.97
CA PRO A 68 25.73 -2.29 26.39
C PRO A 68 25.94 -1.05 25.50
N ALA A 69 25.72 -1.18 24.19
CA ALA A 69 25.83 -0.07 23.25
C ALA A 69 24.72 0.98 23.45
N LEU A 70 23.50 0.54 23.73
CA LEU A 70 22.37 1.41 24.09
C LEU A 70 22.57 2.05 25.45
N ALA A 71 23.07 1.31 26.45
CA ALA A 71 23.39 1.84 27.77
C ALA A 71 24.53 2.88 27.68
N ALA A 72 25.52 2.68 26.82
CA ALA A 72 26.56 3.69 26.55
C ALA A 72 26.02 4.95 25.85
N GLN A 73 24.98 4.82 25.02
CA GLN A 73 24.30 5.97 24.39
C GLN A 73 23.25 6.63 25.30
N GLN A 74 22.68 5.88 26.24
CA GLN A 74 21.71 6.34 27.23
C GLN A 74 22.35 6.79 28.52
N ALA A 75 23.65 6.53 28.74
CA ALA A 75 24.43 7.06 29.84
C ALA A 75 24.17 8.56 29.87
N PRO A 76 23.36 9.02 30.82
CA PRO A 76 22.93 10.40 30.81
C PRO A 76 24.18 11.20 31.13
N ASP A 77 24.53 12.14 30.27
CA ASP A 77 25.21 13.33 30.75
C ASP A 77 24.33 13.85 31.89
N ALA A 78 24.77 13.63 33.13
CA ALA A 78 23.98 13.70 34.35
C ALA A 78 23.47 15.12 34.71
N GLY A 79 23.38 16.02 33.73
CA GLY A 79 22.79 17.36 33.85
C GLY A 79 22.02 17.85 32.61
N GLY A 80 21.81 17.01 31.58
CA GLY A 80 21.15 17.43 30.35
C GLY A 80 19.64 17.20 30.37
N GLY A 81 18.87 18.13 30.93
CA GLY A 81 17.41 18.14 30.77
C GLY A 81 17.01 17.97 29.30
N ALA A 82 15.98 17.17 29.01
CA ALA A 82 15.53 16.83 27.65
C ALA A 82 15.54 18.08 26.77
N ARG A 83 16.58 18.22 25.95
CA ARG A 83 16.78 19.42 25.12
C ARG A 83 15.57 19.51 24.21
N ALA A 84 14.69 20.48 24.47
CA ALA A 84 13.55 20.75 23.63
C ALA A 84 14.05 20.89 22.20
N LEU A 85 13.54 20.05 21.30
CA LEU A 85 13.87 20.14 19.88
C LEU A 85 13.45 21.53 19.41
N SER A 86 14.41 22.32 18.94
CA SER A 86 14.08 23.58 18.29
C SER A 86 13.18 23.30 17.08
N ALA A 87 12.31 24.24 16.72
CA ALA A 87 11.43 24.09 15.55
C ALA A 87 12.23 23.73 14.28
N ALA A 88 13.43 24.28 14.12
CA ALA A 88 14.35 23.95 13.02
C ALA A 88 14.94 22.53 13.13
N GLY A 89 15.17 22.02 14.35
CA GLY A 89 15.57 20.63 14.60
C GLY A 89 14.43 19.65 14.28
N ALA A 90 13.21 19.96 14.71
CA ALA A 90 12.02 19.19 14.39
C ALA A 90 11.74 19.17 12.87
N ALA A 91 11.84 20.33 12.20
CA ALA A 91 11.66 20.43 10.75
C ALA A 91 12.71 19.61 9.99
N ARG A 92 13.99 19.67 10.38
CA ARG A 92 15.05 18.84 9.78
C ARG A 92 14.82 17.35 10.02
N LEU A 93 14.33 16.97 11.19
CA LEU A 93 13.98 15.59 11.49
C LEU A 93 12.83 15.11 10.61
N VAL A 94 11.76 15.89 10.50
CA VAL A 94 10.62 15.58 9.61
C VAL A 94 11.09 15.48 8.16
N ALA A 95 11.89 16.42 7.67
CA ALA A 95 12.44 16.38 6.32
C ALA A 95 13.31 15.13 6.08
N ALA A 96 14.18 14.78 7.04
CA ALA A 96 15.00 13.58 6.96
C ALA A 96 14.16 12.29 6.95
N LEU A 97 13.08 12.25 7.76
CA LEU A 97 12.12 11.14 7.76
C LEU A 97 11.41 11.05 6.41
N LEU A 98 10.90 12.16 5.88
CA LEU A 98 10.23 12.21 4.57
C LEU A 98 11.17 11.77 3.44
N LEU A 99 12.41 12.25 3.41
CA LEU A 99 13.41 11.86 2.41
C LEU A 99 13.74 10.36 2.50
N ARG A 100 13.86 9.80 3.71
CA ARG A 100 14.07 8.36 3.89
C ARG A 100 12.85 7.55 3.45
N GLN A 101 11.64 7.99 3.77
CA GLN A 101 10.40 7.36 3.31
C GLN A 101 10.29 7.42 1.78
N ALA A 102 10.62 8.55 1.16
CA ALA A 102 10.62 8.72 -0.29
C ALA A 102 11.55 7.73 -1.00
N ARG A 103 12.74 7.44 -0.42
CA ARG A 103 13.67 6.43 -0.94
C ARG A 103 13.16 4.99 -0.80
N GLN A 104 12.22 4.73 0.11
CA GLN A 104 11.59 3.42 0.28
C GLN A 104 10.39 3.21 -0.65
N VAL A 105 9.84 4.30 -1.21
CA VAL A 105 8.79 4.21 -2.23
C VAL A 105 9.40 3.58 -3.48
N PRO A 106 8.73 2.60 -4.12
CA PRO A 106 9.19 2.11 -5.42
C PRO A 106 9.42 3.23 -6.40
N ILE A 107 10.64 3.32 -6.94
CA ILE A 107 11.01 4.32 -7.93
C ILE A 107 10.05 4.29 -9.13
N ALA A 108 9.55 3.10 -9.51
CA ALA A 108 8.58 2.92 -10.58
C ALA A 108 7.21 3.60 -10.34
N LEU A 109 6.84 3.93 -9.09
CA LEU A 109 5.56 4.59 -8.81
C LEU A 109 5.51 6.01 -9.41
N TRP A 110 6.61 6.74 -9.36
CA TRP A 110 6.70 8.12 -9.85
C TRP A 110 6.50 8.24 -11.37
N PRO A 111 7.23 7.50 -12.23
CA PRO A 111 6.99 7.56 -13.67
C PRO A 111 5.61 7.00 -14.03
N LEU A 112 5.10 5.96 -13.34
CA LEU A 112 3.74 5.47 -13.59
C LEU A 112 2.67 6.52 -13.27
N THR A 113 2.81 7.23 -12.15
CA THR A 113 1.90 8.33 -11.79
C THR A 113 1.99 9.48 -12.79
N GLY A 114 3.21 9.88 -13.16
CA GLY A 114 3.43 10.93 -14.16
C GLY A 114 2.86 10.57 -15.53
N LEU A 115 3.10 9.36 -16.01
CA LEU A 115 2.54 8.85 -17.26
C LEU A 115 1.01 8.75 -17.20
N GLY A 116 0.45 8.29 -16.08
CA GLY A 116 -1.00 8.24 -15.86
C GLY A 116 -1.64 9.63 -15.94
N LEU A 117 -1.08 10.61 -15.23
CA LEU A 117 -1.56 12.00 -15.28
C LEU A 117 -1.39 12.63 -16.67
N ALA A 118 -0.25 12.39 -17.34
CA ALA A 118 -0.03 12.85 -18.71
C ALA A 118 -1.04 12.25 -19.69
N ALA A 119 -1.35 10.96 -19.56
CA ALA A 119 -2.36 10.28 -20.37
C ALA A 119 -3.77 10.85 -20.12
N LEU A 120 -4.13 11.10 -18.86
CA LEU A 120 -5.41 11.73 -18.50
C LEU A 120 -5.52 13.15 -19.05
N LEU A 121 -4.45 13.95 -18.95
CA LEU A 121 -4.39 15.29 -19.54
C LEU A 121 -4.54 15.26 -21.06
N ALA A 122 -3.80 14.38 -21.74
CA ALA A 122 -3.90 14.20 -23.18
C ALA A 122 -5.31 13.74 -23.59
N PHE A 123 -5.95 12.89 -22.80
CA PHE A 123 -7.31 12.44 -23.01
C PHE A 123 -8.31 13.61 -22.92
N VAL A 124 -8.29 14.37 -21.83
CA VAL A 124 -9.16 15.55 -21.63
C VAL A 124 -8.99 16.54 -22.78
N TRP A 125 -7.75 16.76 -23.23
CA TRP A 125 -7.46 17.68 -24.33
C TRP A 125 -8.00 17.21 -25.69
N ARG A 126 -8.17 15.90 -25.89
CA ARG A 126 -8.60 15.31 -27.17
C ARG A 126 -10.11 15.04 -27.26
N VAL A 127 -10.79 14.92 -26.13
CA VAL A 127 -12.22 14.61 -26.10
C VAL A 127 -13.04 15.86 -26.43
N PRO A 128 -13.97 15.81 -27.42
CA PRO A 128 -14.81 16.95 -27.78
C PRO A 128 -15.81 17.34 -26.69
N ASP A 129 -16.28 16.38 -25.90
CA ASP A 129 -17.24 16.60 -24.81
C ASP A 129 -16.51 16.92 -23.49
N PRO A 130 -16.54 18.17 -23.01
CA PRO A 130 -15.85 18.58 -21.79
C PRO A 130 -16.40 17.88 -20.54
N VAL A 131 -17.69 17.51 -20.52
CA VAL A 131 -18.33 16.83 -19.39
C VAL A 131 -17.77 15.43 -19.26
N PHE A 132 -17.76 14.67 -20.36
CA PHE A 132 -17.18 13.33 -20.38
C PHE A 132 -15.68 13.35 -20.07
N GLY A 133 -14.94 14.33 -20.60
CA GLY A 133 -13.52 14.54 -20.28
C GLY A 133 -13.27 14.72 -18.79
N ALA A 134 -14.03 15.61 -18.13
CA ALA A 134 -13.94 15.86 -16.70
C ALA A 134 -14.27 14.61 -15.86
N LEU A 135 -15.33 13.87 -16.22
CA LEU A 135 -15.71 12.62 -15.55
C LEU A 135 -14.61 11.57 -15.65
N ALA A 136 -14.10 11.31 -16.86
CA ALA A 136 -13.04 10.34 -17.08
C ALA A 136 -11.75 10.73 -16.35
N PHE A 137 -11.41 12.02 -16.34
CA PHE A 137 -10.28 12.54 -15.58
C PHE A 137 -10.42 12.26 -14.09
N GLY A 138 -11.58 12.59 -13.50
CA GLY A 138 -11.82 12.39 -12.08
C GLY A 138 -11.79 10.91 -11.67
N LEU A 139 -12.36 10.02 -12.49
CA LEU A 139 -12.27 8.57 -12.30
C LEU A 139 -10.84 8.06 -12.43
N GLY A 140 -10.07 8.58 -13.38
CA GLY A 140 -8.66 8.25 -13.57
C GLY A 140 -7.79 8.65 -12.38
N VAL A 141 -7.95 9.87 -11.88
CA VAL A 141 -7.23 10.36 -10.69
C VAL A 141 -7.59 9.53 -9.45
N THR A 142 -8.86 9.20 -9.28
CA THR A 142 -9.33 8.32 -8.19
C THR A 142 -8.61 6.97 -8.24
N LEU A 143 -8.54 6.35 -9.42
CA LEU A 143 -7.86 5.08 -9.63
C LEU A 143 -6.35 5.16 -9.37
N LEU A 144 -5.68 6.22 -9.85
CA LEU A 144 -4.26 6.45 -9.59
C LEU A 144 -3.97 6.58 -8.08
N THR A 145 -4.81 7.31 -7.35
CA THR A 145 -4.66 7.52 -5.90
C THR A 145 -4.87 6.21 -5.13
N VAL A 146 -5.91 5.43 -5.48
CA VAL A 146 -6.16 4.09 -4.94
C VAL A 146 -4.99 3.14 -5.22
N GLY A 147 -4.46 3.15 -6.45
CA GLY A 147 -3.30 2.36 -6.84
C GLY A 147 -2.05 2.72 -6.04
N ALA A 148 -1.80 4.01 -5.83
CA ALA A 148 -0.69 4.49 -5.02
C ALA A 148 -0.81 4.04 -3.56
N ALA A 149 -2.02 4.13 -2.98
CA ALA A 149 -2.30 3.63 -1.63
C ALA A 149 -2.03 2.12 -1.53
N LEU A 150 -2.48 1.34 -2.51
CA LEU A 150 -2.25 -0.11 -2.56
C LEU A 150 -0.75 -0.45 -2.62
N VAL A 151 0.03 0.27 -3.44
CA VAL A 151 1.48 0.09 -3.55
C VAL A 151 2.21 0.41 -2.25
N VAL A 152 1.72 1.39 -1.49
CA VAL A 152 2.30 1.79 -0.20
C VAL A 152 1.92 0.82 0.92
N CYS A 153 0.66 0.41 0.99
CA CYS A 153 0.15 -0.47 2.03
C CYS A 153 0.47 -1.94 1.78
N SER A 154 0.88 -2.32 0.56
CA SER A 154 1.32 -3.68 0.29
C SER A 154 2.55 -4.01 1.17
N PRO A 155 2.50 -5.09 1.97
CA PRO A 155 3.61 -5.57 2.75
C PRO A 155 4.66 -6.08 1.77
N ARG A 156 5.50 -5.17 1.32
CA ARG A 156 6.78 -5.57 0.76
C ARG A 156 7.46 -6.34 1.87
N ARG A 157 7.81 -7.60 1.59
CA ARG A 157 8.78 -8.37 2.37
C ARG A 157 10.11 -7.60 2.33
N SER A 158 10.19 -6.49 3.04
CA SER A 158 11.44 -5.80 3.28
C SER A 158 12.03 -6.47 4.52
N PRO A 159 13.26 -7.00 4.43
CA PRO A 159 13.96 -7.55 5.60
C PRO A 159 14.11 -6.51 6.73
N GLY A 160 13.89 -5.22 6.44
CA GLY A 160 13.84 -4.14 7.43
C GLY A 160 12.58 -4.10 8.31
N ALA A 161 11.57 -4.95 8.10
CA ALA A 161 10.43 -5.06 9.01
C ALA A 161 10.87 -5.49 10.43
N GLU A 162 11.89 -6.36 10.52
CA GLU A 162 12.54 -6.74 11.78
C GLU A 162 13.26 -5.54 12.43
N MET A 163 13.87 -4.68 11.61
CA MET A 163 14.57 -3.47 12.08
C MET A 163 13.61 -2.39 12.60
N MET A 164 12.34 -2.42 12.17
CA MET A 164 11.31 -1.50 12.68
C MET A 164 10.92 -1.82 14.13
N HIS A 165 11.10 -3.05 14.61
CA HIS A 165 10.89 -3.38 16.03
C HIS A 165 11.98 -2.78 16.93
N ALA A 166 13.14 -2.42 16.38
CA ALA A 166 14.21 -1.74 17.10
C ALA A 166 14.11 -0.19 17.05
N MET A 167 13.19 0.37 16.26
CA MET A 167 13.04 1.82 16.14
C MET A 167 12.17 2.39 17.27
N ARG A 168 12.56 3.55 17.82
CA ARG A 168 11.77 4.31 18.81
C ARG A 168 10.45 4.87 18.26
N VAL A 169 10.19 4.77 16.96
CA VAL A 169 8.99 5.30 16.30
C VAL A 169 8.02 4.15 16.06
N GLY A 170 6.81 4.25 16.62
CA GLY A 170 5.79 3.20 16.49
C GLY A 170 5.41 2.92 15.03
N PRO A 171 5.05 1.66 14.69
CA PRO A 171 4.79 1.23 13.32
C PRO A 171 3.65 2.01 12.66
N ALA A 172 2.62 2.38 13.43
CA ALA A 172 1.49 3.18 12.97
C ALA A 172 1.90 4.57 12.45
N VAL A 173 2.87 5.22 13.11
CA VAL A 173 3.37 6.54 12.70
C VAL A 173 4.16 6.43 11.39
N VAL A 174 5.05 5.44 11.29
CA VAL A 174 5.82 5.20 10.06
C VAL A 174 4.89 4.92 8.88
N TRP A 175 3.89 4.05 9.10
CA TRP A 175 2.88 3.72 8.09
C TRP A 175 2.08 4.96 7.66
N LEU A 176 1.59 5.74 8.62
CA LEU A 176 0.79 6.94 8.34
C LEU A 176 1.61 7.99 7.58
N VAL A 177 2.85 8.25 7.98
CA VAL A 177 3.75 9.19 7.30
C VAL A 177 4.00 8.74 5.86
N ARG A 178 4.25 7.45 5.64
CA ARG A 178 4.48 6.91 4.29
C ARG A 178 3.23 7.01 3.42
N LEU A 179 2.06 6.66 3.97
CA LEU A 179 0.78 6.77 3.28
C LEU A 179 0.51 8.23 2.91
N ALA A 180 0.55 9.14 3.88
CA ALA A 180 0.30 10.57 3.69
C ALA A 180 1.29 11.21 2.72
N PHE A 181 2.57 10.83 2.76
CA PHE A 181 3.58 11.36 1.83
C PHE A 181 3.26 10.97 0.38
N VAL A 182 3.01 9.69 0.13
CA VAL A 182 2.76 9.20 -1.23
C VAL A 182 1.42 9.67 -1.76
N THR A 183 0.34 9.50 -0.99
CA THR A 183 -0.98 9.94 -1.42
C THR A 183 -1.02 11.47 -1.54
N GLY A 184 -0.40 12.19 -0.61
CA GLY A 184 -0.25 13.65 -0.69
C GLY A 184 0.47 14.11 -1.95
N ALA A 185 1.57 13.45 -2.33
CA ALA A 185 2.28 13.75 -3.57
C ALA A 185 1.42 13.48 -4.82
N VAL A 186 0.69 12.36 -4.85
CA VAL A 186 -0.23 12.01 -5.96
C VAL A 186 -1.40 13.00 -6.04
N LEU A 187 -1.99 13.37 -4.91
CA LEU A 187 -3.08 14.35 -4.84
C LEU A 187 -2.60 15.73 -5.29
N ALA A 188 -1.41 16.17 -4.86
CA ALA A 188 -0.82 17.44 -5.28
C ALA A 188 -0.52 17.45 -6.79
N ALA A 189 0.04 16.38 -7.34
CA ALA A 189 0.27 16.23 -8.77
C ALA A 189 -1.04 16.22 -9.56
N SER A 190 -2.07 15.55 -9.04
CA SER A 190 -3.41 15.50 -9.66
C SER A 190 -4.13 16.84 -9.61
N ALA A 191 -3.95 17.62 -8.54
CA ALA A 191 -4.42 19.00 -8.46
C ALA A 191 -3.70 19.89 -9.48
N GLY A 192 -2.37 19.75 -9.61
CA GLY A 192 -1.60 20.43 -10.66
C GLY A 192 -2.07 20.07 -12.06
N ALA A 193 -2.36 18.79 -12.31
CA ALA A 193 -2.96 18.34 -13.58
C ALA A 193 -4.38 18.88 -13.78
N SER A 194 -5.20 18.99 -12.73
CA SER A 194 -6.54 19.60 -12.81
C SER A 194 -6.46 21.07 -13.21
N VAL A 195 -5.51 21.82 -12.64
CA VAL A 195 -5.24 23.22 -13.00
C VAL A 195 -4.75 23.33 -14.44
N ALA A 196 -3.81 22.46 -14.86
CA ALA A 196 -3.32 22.43 -16.23
C ALA A 196 -4.44 22.11 -17.24
N ALA A 197 -5.31 21.15 -16.94
CA ALA A 197 -6.47 20.81 -17.75
C ALA A 197 -7.43 22.01 -17.91
N ALA A 198 -7.74 22.68 -16.80
CA ALA A 198 -8.61 23.86 -16.80
C ALA A 198 -8.03 25.01 -17.66
N VAL A 199 -6.72 25.27 -17.54
CA VAL A 199 -6.02 26.27 -18.37
C VAL A 199 -6.03 25.88 -19.85
N LEU A 200 -5.77 24.62 -20.19
CA LEU A 200 -5.79 24.15 -21.58
C LEU A 200 -7.19 24.23 -22.22
N SER A 201 -8.25 24.07 -21.40
CA SER A 201 -9.64 24.23 -21.84
C SER A 201 -10.12 25.68 -21.92
N GLY A 202 -9.30 26.65 -21.49
CA GLY A 202 -9.67 28.07 -21.44
C GLY A 202 -10.63 28.45 -20.31
N ALA A 203 -10.87 27.56 -19.34
CA ALA A 203 -11.80 27.75 -18.23
C ALA A 203 -11.10 27.50 -16.87
N PRO A 204 -10.17 28.39 -16.43
CA PRO A 204 -9.41 28.20 -15.20
C PRO A 204 -10.27 28.10 -13.93
N GLN A 205 -11.46 28.71 -13.94
CA GLN A 205 -12.44 28.60 -12.86
C GLN A 205 -12.92 27.16 -12.60
N ASP A 206 -12.81 26.28 -13.60
CA ASP A 206 -13.28 24.89 -13.51
C ASP A 206 -12.28 24.00 -12.77
N ALA A 207 -11.07 24.47 -12.49
CA ALA A 207 -10.06 23.70 -11.75
C ALA A 207 -10.57 23.24 -10.38
N ALA A 208 -11.28 24.12 -9.66
CA ALA A 208 -11.85 23.78 -8.35
C ALA A 208 -12.96 22.73 -8.46
N ALA A 209 -13.81 22.83 -9.49
CA ALA A 209 -14.86 21.85 -9.76
C ALA A 209 -14.27 20.48 -10.15
N LEU A 210 -13.23 20.47 -10.98
CA LEU A 210 -12.48 19.26 -11.32
C LEU A 210 -11.89 18.62 -10.07
N ILE A 211 -11.19 19.38 -9.21
CA ILE A 211 -10.64 18.87 -7.95
C ILE A 211 -11.75 18.30 -7.06
N ALA A 212 -12.85 19.03 -6.88
CA ALA A 212 -13.98 18.59 -6.08
C ALA A 212 -14.66 17.33 -6.63
N SER A 213 -14.57 17.07 -7.94
CA SER A 213 -15.16 15.87 -8.56
C SER A 213 -14.44 14.57 -8.17
N TRP A 214 -13.14 14.62 -7.89
CA TRP A 214 -12.35 13.41 -7.61
C TRP A 214 -11.79 13.33 -6.19
N LEU A 215 -11.67 14.44 -5.47
CA LEU A 215 -11.01 14.45 -4.15
C LEU A 215 -11.72 13.54 -3.15
N GLY A 216 -13.03 13.69 -2.98
CA GLY A 216 -13.84 12.85 -2.12
C GLY A 216 -13.73 11.35 -2.45
N PRO A 217 -14.05 10.93 -3.69
CA PRO A 217 -13.84 9.55 -4.14
C PRO A 217 -12.43 9.00 -3.93
N ALA A 218 -11.40 9.80 -4.24
CA ALA A 218 -10.00 9.39 -4.12
C ALA A 218 -9.60 9.16 -2.66
N LEU A 219 -10.02 10.05 -1.75
CA LEU A 219 -9.75 9.93 -0.32
C LEU A 219 -10.47 8.72 0.28
N LEU A 220 -11.76 8.54 -0.03
CA LEU A 220 -12.55 7.40 0.46
C LEU A 220 -11.99 6.07 -0.06
N GLY A 221 -11.70 5.99 -1.36
CA GLY A 221 -11.11 4.80 -1.97
C GLY A 221 -9.74 4.48 -1.39
N THR A 222 -8.92 5.50 -1.11
CA THR A 222 -7.62 5.35 -0.43
C THR A 222 -7.80 4.81 0.99
N ALA A 223 -8.74 5.34 1.76
CA ALA A 223 -9.01 4.90 3.12
C ALA A 223 -9.50 3.45 3.16
N LEU A 224 -10.43 3.08 2.28
CA LEU A 224 -10.94 1.71 2.13
C LEU A 224 -9.84 0.74 1.70
N THR A 225 -8.99 1.14 0.76
CA THR A 225 -7.82 0.35 0.33
C THR A 225 -6.88 0.10 1.49
N ALA A 226 -6.47 1.18 2.17
CA ALA A 226 -5.60 1.13 3.34
C ALA A 226 -6.17 0.23 4.44
N PHE A 227 -7.45 0.40 4.78
CA PHE A 227 -8.14 -0.43 5.76
C PHE A 227 -8.14 -1.91 5.36
N GLY A 228 -8.59 -2.25 4.14
CA GLY A 228 -8.64 -3.64 3.68
C GLY A 228 -7.28 -4.32 3.60
N THR A 229 -6.23 -3.57 3.21
CA THR A 229 -4.85 -4.09 3.18
C THR A 229 -4.33 -4.45 4.57
N VAL A 230 -4.58 -3.60 5.57
CA VAL A 230 -4.12 -3.81 6.95
C VAL A 230 -4.98 -4.84 7.66
N TRP A 231 -6.29 -4.82 7.44
CA TRP A 231 -7.24 -5.70 8.12
C TRP A 231 -7.05 -7.17 7.76
N ARG A 232 -6.76 -7.48 6.49
CA ARG A 232 -6.71 -8.87 6.04
C ARG A 232 -5.57 -9.16 5.07
N ALA A 233 -5.55 -8.49 3.92
CA ALA A 233 -4.54 -8.73 2.90
C ALA A 233 -4.54 -7.63 1.82
N PRO A 234 -3.44 -7.47 1.05
CA PRO A 234 -3.39 -6.56 -0.10
C PRO A 234 -4.51 -6.79 -1.11
N ALA A 235 -4.89 -8.04 -1.35
CA ALA A 235 -5.99 -8.38 -2.26
C ALA A 235 -7.33 -7.84 -1.78
N VAL A 236 -7.59 -7.86 -0.47
CA VAL A 236 -8.82 -7.31 0.13
C VAL A 236 -8.84 -5.79 0.02
N GLY A 237 -7.71 -5.12 0.29
CA GLY A 237 -7.60 -3.68 0.07
C GLY A 237 -7.79 -3.30 -1.40
N ALA A 238 -7.20 -4.05 -2.34
CA ALA A 238 -7.41 -3.84 -3.78
C ALA A 238 -8.89 -3.99 -4.17
N ALA A 239 -9.57 -5.03 -3.66
CA ALA A 239 -10.99 -5.25 -3.91
C ALA A 239 -11.86 -4.12 -3.33
N MET A 240 -11.57 -3.65 -2.11
CA MET A 240 -12.28 -2.52 -1.48
C MET A 240 -12.06 -1.21 -2.25
N GLY A 241 -10.81 -0.92 -2.65
CA GLY A 241 -10.48 0.25 -3.46
C GLY A 241 -11.13 0.23 -4.84
N LEU A 242 -11.08 -0.92 -5.52
CA LEU A 242 -11.73 -1.10 -6.81
C LEU A 242 -13.26 -1.02 -6.69
N GLY A 243 -13.84 -1.60 -5.63
CA GLY A 243 -15.26 -1.46 -5.33
C GLY A 243 -15.67 0.00 -5.11
N SER A 244 -14.87 0.75 -4.36
CA SER A 244 -15.07 2.20 -4.19
C SER A 244 -15.01 2.95 -5.51
N TRP A 245 -14.07 2.61 -6.39
CA TRP A 245 -13.94 3.20 -7.72
C TRP A 245 -15.12 2.86 -8.63
N LEU A 246 -15.57 1.60 -8.66
CA LEU A 246 -16.74 1.17 -9.42
C LEU A 246 -18.01 1.89 -8.95
N MET A 247 -18.15 2.13 -7.64
CA MET A 247 -19.24 2.95 -7.12
C MET A 247 -19.16 4.40 -7.61
N SER A 248 -17.96 4.99 -7.68
CA SER A 248 -17.78 6.31 -8.32
C SER A 248 -18.22 6.32 -9.77
N VAL A 249 -17.88 5.28 -10.55
CA VAL A 249 -18.30 5.12 -11.95
C VAL A 249 -19.82 5.03 -12.05
N ALA A 250 -20.45 4.20 -11.22
CA ALA A 250 -21.90 4.01 -11.21
C ALA A 250 -22.65 5.31 -10.92
N ILE A 251 -22.15 6.11 -9.97
CA ILE A 251 -22.74 7.40 -9.59
C ILE A 251 -22.50 8.44 -10.69
N ALA A 252 -21.28 8.53 -11.23
CA ALA A 252 -20.93 9.45 -12.31
C ALA A 252 -21.77 9.22 -13.58
N LEU A 253 -22.07 7.96 -13.91
CA LEU A 253 -22.87 7.57 -15.07
C LEU A 253 -24.37 7.48 -14.76
N ASN A 254 -24.81 7.91 -13.57
CA ASN A 254 -26.20 7.84 -13.11
C ASN A 254 -26.84 6.45 -13.30
N GLY A 255 -26.06 5.37 -13.10
CA GLY A 255 -26.51 3.99 -13.25
C GLY A 255 -26.58 3.46 -14.69
N GLY A 256 -26.14 4.20 -15.71
CA GLY A 256 -26.31 3.80 -17.13
C GLY A 256 -25.78 2.41 -17.51
N TRP A 257 -24.79 1.88 -16.80
CA TRP A 257 -24.23 0.53 -17.04
C TRP A 257 -24.79 -0.59 -16.16
N ILE A 258 -25.36 -0.28 -15.00
CA ILE A 258 -25.83 -1.27 -14.01
C ILE A 258 -27.37 -1.22 -13.87
N GLY A 259 -28.02 -0.36 -14.66
CA GLY A 259 -29.40 0.06 -14.44
C GLY A 259 -29.46 1.25 -13.48
N ALA A 260 -30.45 2.11 -13.65
CA ALA A 260 -30.67 3.23 -12.75
C ALA A 260 -30.78 2.72 -11.30
N LEU A 261 -29.93 3.24 -10.41
CA LEU A 261 -30.05 2.96 -8.99
C LEU A 261 -31.43 3.43 -8.52
N PRO A 262 -32.10 2.68 -7.62
CA PRO A 262 -33.35 3.15 -7.02
C PRO A 262 -33.13 4.55 -6.43
N GLY A 263 -34.04 5.49 -6.69
CA GLY A 263 -33.91 6.90 -6.26
C GLY A 263 -33.52 7.10 -4.77
N PRO A 264 -34.04 6.31 -3.82
CA PRO A 264 -33.62 6.40 -2.41
C PRO A 264 -32.15 6.01 -2.18
N VAL A 265 -31.64 5.04 -2.95
CA VAL A 265 -30.27 4.55 -2.87
C VAL A 265 -29.31 5.58 -3.45
N SER A 266 -29.63 6.19 -4.60
CA SER A 266 -28.79 7.25 -5.17
C SER A 266 -28.75 8.50 -4.28
N ALA A 267 -29.87 8.86 -3.65
CA ALA A 267 -29.95 10.01 -2.74
C ALA A 267 -29.11 9.84 -1.46
N THR A 268 -28.93 8.60 -0.98
CA THR A 268 -28.16 8.30 0.22
C THR A 268 -26.68 8.04 -0.07
N ILE A 269 -26.37 7.35 -1.17
CA ILE A 269 -25.00 6.97 -1.52
C ILE A 269 -24.26 8.10 -2.26
N GLY A 270 -24.95 8.85 -3.13
CA GLY A 270 -24.35 9.94 -3.91
C GLY A 270 -23.53 10.95 -3.08
N PRO A 271 -24.06 11.45 -1.93
CA PRO A 271 -23.32 12.36 -1.06
C PRO A 271 -22.03 11.77 -0.47
N LEU A 272 -21.98 10.46 -0.24
CA LEU A 272 -20.80 9.77 0.31
C LEU A 272 -19.66 9.66 -0.70
N TRP A 273 -19.98 9.66 -2.00
CA TRP A 273 -19.01 9.60 -3.10
C TRP A 273 -18.79 10.95 -3.79
N THR A 274 -19.19 12.03 -3.14
CA THR A 274 -18.85 13.40 -3.56
C THR A 274 -18.01 14.05 -2.46
N THR A 275 -17.34 15.16 -2.78
CA THR A 275 -16.53 15.89 -1.80
C THR A 275 -17.42 16.66 -0.83
N THR A 276 -17.95 15.96 0.16
CA THR A 276 -18.84 16.51 1.20
C THR A 276 -18.25 16.32 2.60
N PRO A 277 -18.62 17.13 3.61
CA PRO A 277 -18.15 16.95 4.97
C PRO A 277 -18.41 15.53 5.55
N PRO A 278 -19.58 14.89 5.32
CA PRO A 278 -19.81 13.51 5.73
C PRO A 278 -18.83 12.50 5.13
N ASN A 279 -18.47 12.64 3.85
CA ASN A 279 -17.46 11.78 3.23
C ASN A 279 -16.09 11.93 3.90
N LEU A 280 -15.69 13.17 4.19
CA LEU A 280 -14.42 13.43 4.90
C LEU A 280 -14.40 12.82 6.30
N VAL A 281 -15.52 12.90 7.03
CA VAL A 281 -15.67 12.25 8.35
C VAL A 281 -15.56 10.74 8.22
N LEU A 282 -16.28 10.13 7.27
CA LEU A 282 -16.23 8.69 7.03
C LEU A 282 -14.81 8.23 6.66
N THR A 283 -14.16 8.95 5.75
CA THR A 283 -12.76 8.72 5.37
C THR A 283 -11.85 8.76 6.58
N ALA A 284 -11.99 9.78 7.44
CA ALA A 284 -11.18 9.92 8.65
C ALA A 284 -11.42 8.78 9.64
N VAL A 285 -12.67 8.34 9.83
CA VAL A 285 -13.02 7.19 10.68
C VAL A 285 -12.39 5.90 10.15
N ILE A 286 -12.47 5.64 8.84
CA ILE A 286 -11.88 4.45 8.22
C ILE A 286 -10.35 4.46 8.34
N LEU A 287 -9.71 5.62 8.11
CA LEU A 287 -8.26 5.77 8.31
C LEU A 287 -7.86 5.59 9.78
N ALA A 288 -8.63 6.14 10.72
CA ALA A 288 -8.39 5.94 12.15
C ALA A 288 -8.50 4.46 12.54
N ALA A 289 -9.47 3.74 11.98
CA ALA A 289 -9.59 2.29 12.16
C ALA A 289 -8.38 1.54 11.58
N ALA A 290 -7.88 1.94 10.40
CA ALA A 290 -6.67 1.35 9.81
C ALA A 290 -5.43 1.61 10.69
N VAL A 291 -5.23 2.84 11.18
CA VAL A 291 -4.16 3.19 12.12
C VAL A 291 -4.24 2.36 13.39
N TRP A 292 -5.45 2.23 13.95
CA TRP A 292 -5.69 1.43 15.14
C TRP A 292 -5.30 -0.04 14.92
N LEU A 293 -5.64 -0.63 13.77
CA LEU A 293 -5.22 -2.00 13.42
C LEU A 293 -3.69 -2.12 13.31
N VAL A 294 -3.00 -1.17 12.66
CA VAL A 294 -1.52 -1.18 12.55
C VAL A 294 -0.85 -1.08 13.93
N SER A 295 -1.46 -0.40 14.89
CA SER A 295 -0.93 -0.28 16.24
C SER A 295 -1.08 -1.55 17.10
N ARG A 296 -1.77 -2.58 16.62
CA ARG A 296 -2.00 -3.85 17.33
C ARG A 296 -1.51 -5.07 16.52
N PRO A 297 -0.19 -5.23 16.34
CA PRO A 297 0.38 -6.31 15.52
C PRO A 297 0.00 -7.72 16.01
N ASP A 298 -0.23 -7.90 17.31
CA ASP A 298 -0.52 -9.22 17.91
C ASP A 298 -1.88 -9.80 17.51
N ARG A 299 -2.78 -8.99 16.91
CA ARG A 299 -4.13 -9.43 16.53
C ARG A 299 -4.30 -9.74 15.05
N SER A 300 -3.38 -9.32 14.19
CA SER A 300 -3.47 -9.54 12.74
C SER A 300 -2.87 -10.88 12.29
N LEU A 301 -2.18 -11.60 13.18
CA LEU A 301 -1.50 -12.87 12.89
C LEU A 301 -2.19 -14.10 13.54
N ALA A 302 -3.39 -13.94 14.12
CA ALA A 302 -4.16 -15.09 14.57
C ALA A 302 -4.53 -15.94 13.35
N ALA A 303 -3.81 -17.06 13.24
CA ALA A 303 -3.66 -17.94 12.11
C ALA A 303 -4.97 -18.52 11.54
N ASP A 304 -5.06 -18.52 10.21
CA ASP A 304 -5.80 -19.48 9.38
C ASP A 304 -4.78 -20.29 8.55
#